data_AF-A0A1G3Y0M9-F1
#
_entry.id   AF-A0A1G3Y0M9-F1
#
_cell.length_a   1.000
_cell.length_b   1.000
_cell.length_c   1.000
_cell.angle_alpha   90.00
_cell.angle_beta   90.00
_cell.angle_gamma   90.00
#
_symmetry.space_group_name_H-M   'P 1'
#
loop_
_entity.id
_entity.type
_entity.pdbx_description
1 polymer ?
#
loop_
_entity_poly.entity_id
_entity_poly.type
_entity_poly.pdbx_seq_one_letter_code
_entity_poly.pdbx_strand_id
1 'polypeptide(L)'
;MYGEELTGVLTLNYEDLIEKAIQQIKGEVNYSIKINRNHSFLKIGPVSYPLLKLHGSFNWRNEFPISLTNDDNIEKSEDVLWIPPGVEKRRERYPFSLLWDRARELLDCDILRVVGCSVSRNDWHLVSLLYTTQKLNTAKKPYIIELINYFDAGKLIEDGYPYLSFRNISQIPEVRDYLIKSYSLKHKEENTLSKAIEEHLSSSNMNVLDMWLKAKGEALIARNVEISTKKMIFKNYIKGVEL
;
A
#
# COMPACT_ATOMS: atom_id res chain seq x y z
N MET A 1 -9.39 -15.34 7.40
CA MET A 1 -10.07 -14.34 6.56
C MET A 1 -9.80 -14.72 5.12
N TYR A 2 -10.74 -15.31 4.37
CA TYR A 2 -10.43 -15.74 3.00
C TYR A 2 -11.51 -15.32 2.02
N GLY A 3 -11.08 -14.74 0.90
CA GLY A 3 -11.87 -13.86 0.04
C GLY A 3 -11.46 -12.38 0.19
N GLU A 4 -10.16 -12.08 0.21
CA GLU A 4 -9.69 -10.69 0.24
C GLU A 4 -9.90 -10.02 -1.12
N GLU A 5 -10.51 -8.84 -1.12
CA GLU A 5 -10.65 -7.99 -2.30
C GLU A 5 -9.88 -6.69 -2.08
N LEU A 6 -9.11 -6.27 -3.08
CA LEU A 6 -8.48 -4.96 -3.07
C LEU A 6 -9.54 -3.88 -3.31
N THR A 7 -9.84 -3.08 -2.29
CA THR A 7 -10.85 -2.00 -2.39
C THR A 7 -10.28 -0.68 -2.88
N GLY A 8 -8.97 -0.46 -2.72
CA GLY A 8 -8.29 0.73 -3.19
C GLY A 8 -6.82 0.80 -2.77
N VAL A 9 -6.10 1.76 -3.33
CA VAL A 9 -4.69 2.02 -3.06
C VAL A 9 -4.52 3.47 -2.65
N LEU A 10 -3.85 3.69 -1.52
CA LEU A 10 -3.46 5.01 -1.06
C LEU A 10 -1.93 5.08 -1.18
N THR A 11 -1.42 6.11 -1.84
CA THR A 11 0.02 6.30 -2.01
C THR A 11 0.44 7.71 -1.61
N LEU A 12 1.64 7.78 -1.03
CA LEU A 12 2.37 9.01 -0.72
C LEU A 12 3.43 9.30 -1.79
N ASN A 13 3.65 8.37 -2.73
CA ASN A 13 4.66 8.51 -3.77
C ASN A 13 4.17 9.43 -4.88
N TYR A 14 5.11 10.15 -5.48
CA TYR A 14 4.84 11.08 -6.56
C TYR A 14 4.98 10.42 -7.94
N GLU A 15 5.81 9.38 -8.09
CA GLU A 15 5.97 8.65 -9.36
C GLU A 15 4.70 7.88 -9.78
N ASP A 16 4.65 7.46 -11.05
CA ASP A 16 3.48 6.87 -11.70
C ASP A 16 3.56 5.33 -11.88
N LEU A 17 4.42 4.66 -11.10
CA LEU A 17 4.64 3.21 -11.23
C LEU A 17 3.38 2.39 -10.91
N ILE A 18 2.61 2.82 -9.90
CA ILE A 18 1.36 2.13 -9.51
C ILE A 18 0.31 2.32 -10.60
N GLU A 19 0.20 3.51 -11.18
CA GLU A 19 -0.67 3.80 -12.31
C GLU A 19 -0.37 2.90 -13.51
N LYS A 20 0.91 2.83 -13.89
CA LYS A 20 1.37 1.98 -15.00
C LYS A 20 1.01 0.52 -14.74
N ALA A 21 1.23 0.01 -13.52
CA ALA A 21 0.86 -1.34 -13.14
C ALA A 21 -0.67 -1.58 -13.19
N ILE A 22 -1.48 -0.66 -12.64
CA ILE A 22 -2.94 -0.76 -12.67
C ILE A 22 -3.46 -0.72 -14.11
N GLN A 23 -2.96 0.19 -14.94
CA GLN A 23 -3.33 0.26 -16.36
C GLN A 23 -2.97 -1.01 -17.10
N GLN A 24 -1.81 -1.61 -16.82
CA GLN A 24 -1.46 -2.91 -17.39
C GLN A 24 -2.49 -3.97 -16.98
N ILE A 25 -2.99 -4.02 -15.74
CA ILE A 25 -3.91 -5.07 -15.30
C ILE A 25 -5.38 -4.80 -15.69
N LYS A 26 -5.87 -3.58 -15.45
CA LYS A 26 -7.28 -3.18 -15.55
C LYS A 26 -7.60 -2.37 -16.82
N GLY A 27 -6.57 -1.94 -17.55
CA GLY A 27 -6.73 -1.15 -18.78
C GLY A 27 -6.97 0.34 -18.53
N GLU A 28 -7.26 0.76 -17.32
CA GLU A 28 -7.51 2.15 -16.95
C GLU A 28 -7.15 2.43 -15.48
N VAL A 29 -7.02 3.71 -15.13
CA VAL A 29 -6.70 4.21 -13.79
C VAL A 29 -7.84 5.07 -13.26
N ASN A 30 -8.20 4.86 -12.00
CA ASN A 30 -9.26 5.57 -11.30
C ASN A 30 -8.67 6.43 -10.18
N TYR A 31 -8.40 7.70 -10.45
CA TYR A 31 -7.92 8.64 -9.42
C TYR A 31 -9.00 9.10 -8.43
N SER A 32 -10.27 8.69 -8.61
CA SER A 32 -11.42 9.15 -7.81
C SER A 32 -11.63 10.67 -7.78
N ILE A 33 -11.05 11.39 -8.73
CA ILE A 33 -11.20 12.83 -8.94
C ILE A 33 -11.41 13.12 -10.42
N LYS A 34 -11.92 14.31 -10.74
CA LYS A 34 -12.04 14.77 -12.12
C LYS A 34 -10.65 14.99 -12.71
N ILE A 35 -10.37 14.35 -13.85
CA ILE A 35 -9.13 14.51 -14.64
C ILE A 35 -9.51 14.96 -16.05
N ASN A 36 -8.77 15.91 -16.60
CA ASN A 36 -8.86 16.28 -18.01
C ASN A 36 -8.28 15.14 -18.87
N ARG A 37 -9.15 14.50 -19.66
CA ARG A 37 -8.80 13.30 -20.44
C ARG A 37 -8.13 13.62 -21.78
N ASN A 38 -8.24 14.86 -22.27
CA ASN A 38 -7.84 15.21 -23.63
C ASN A 38 -6.32 15.14 -23.86
N HIS A 39 -5.52 15.13 -22.79
CA HIS A 39 -4.06 15.15 -22.85
C HIS A 39 -3.41 14.04 -21.99
N SER A 40 -4.17 13.02 -21.59
CA SER A 40 -3.66 12.00 -20.68
C SER A 40 -2.95 10.87 -21.43
N PHE A 41 -1.71 10.57 -21.02
CA PHE A 41 -0.99 9.37 -21.46
C PHE A 41 -1.51 8.08 -20.82
N LEU A 42 -2.36 8.22 -19.80
CA LEU A 42 -3.05 7.12 -19.14
C LEU A 42 -4.52 7.11 -19.55
N LYS A 43 -5.10 5.92 -19.65
CA LYS A 43 -6.54 5.77 -19.81
C LYS A 43 -7.20 5.95 -18.45
N ILE A 44 -8.09 6.94 -18.31
CA ILE A 44 -8.77 7.24 -17.05
C ILE A 44 -10.22 6.76 -17.09
N GLY A 45 -10.64 5.98 -16.09
CA GLY A 45 -11.99 5.44 -16.01
C GLY A 45 -12.33 4.85 -14.63
N PRO A 46 -13.61 4.54 -14.37
CA PRO A 46 -14.09 4.11 -13.05
C PRO A 46 -13.98 2.60 -12.79
N VAL A 47 -13.63 1.77 -13.79
CA VAL A 47 -13.63 0.30 -13.71
C VAL A 47 -12.46 -0.23 -12.86
N SER A 48 -11.38 0.55 -12.73
CA SER A 48 -10.24 0.15 -11.88
C SER A 48 -10.46 0.46 -10.41
N TYR A 49 -9.61 -0.12 -9.57
CA TYR A 49 -9.51 0.23 -8.15
C TYR A 49 -9.18 1.72 -7.98
N PRO A 50 -9.81 2.42 -7.02
CA PRO A 50 -9.41 3.75 -6.60
C PRO A 50 -7.92 3.82 -6.27
N LEU A 51 -7.21 4.79 -6.86
CA LEU A 51 -5.82 5.13 -6.55
C LEU A 51 -5.76 6.58 -6.07
N LEU A 52 -5.48 6.77 -4.78
CA LEU A 52 -5.43 8.08 -4.15
C LEU A 52 -3.98 8.51 -3.90
N LYS A 53 -3.51 9.54 -4.62
CA LYS A 53 -2.18 10.14 -4.40
C LYS A 53 -2.28 11.28 -3.40
N LEU A 54 -2.12 10.98 -2.11
CA LEU A 54 -2.44 11.91 -1.03
C LEU A 54 -1.50 13.12 -0.93
N HIS A 55 -0.32 13.03 -1.56
CA HIS A 55 0.65 14.13 -1.71
C HIS A 55 0.70 14.70 -3.13
N GLY A 56 -0.16 14.25 -4.05
CA GLY A 56 -0.16 14.68 -5.44
C GLY A 56 0.79 13.85 -6.30
N SER A 57 1.23 14.41 -7.42
CA SER A 57 2.01 13.66 -8.40
C SER A 57 2.93 14.58 -9.20
N PHE A 58 4.07 14.05 -9.66
CA PHE A 58 4.95 14.80 -10.55
C PHE A 58 4.35 15.02 -11.94
N ASN A 59 3.43 14.15 -12.35
CA ASN A 59 2.75 14.26 -13.65
C ASN A 59 1.42 15.03 -13.60
N TRP A 60 1.04 15.63 -12.46
CA TRP A 60 -0.21 16.39 -12.33
C TRP A 60 0.03 17.87 -12.58
N ARG A 61 -0.68 18.46 -13.54
CA ARG A 61 -0.66 19.91 -13.74
C ARG A 61 -1.50 20.62 -12.67
N ASN A 62 -1.01 21.75 -12.19
CA ASN A 62 -1.68 22.61 -11.21
C ASN A 62 -2.81 23.44 -11.85
N GLU A 63 -3.86 22.75 -12.30
CA GLU A 63 -5.02 23.34 -12.94
C GLU A 63 -6.31 22.60 -12.56
N PHE A 64 -7.47 23.17 -12.91
CA PHE A 64 -8.76 22.56 -12.66
C PHE A 64 -9.55 22.34 -13.97
N PRO A 65 -9.97 21.10 -14.27
CA PRO A 65 -9.53 19.84 -13.65
C PRO A 65 -8.07 19.52 -13.97
N ILE A 66 -7.42 18.70 -13.15
CA ILE A 66 -6.01 18.29 -13.36
C ILE A 66 -5.85 17.63 -14.72
N SER A 67 -4.81 18.01 -15.47
CA SER A 67 -4.30 17.24 -16.61
C SER A 67 -3.08 16.41 -16.22
N LEU A 68 -2.90 15.27 -16.89
CA LEU A 68 -1.69 14.45 -16.76
C LEU A 68 -0.71 14.79 -17.87
N THR A 69 0.57 14.93 -17.56
CA THR A 69 1.64 15.19 -18.55
C THR A 69 2.70 14.10 -18.50
N ASN A 70 3.23 13.70 -19.66
CA ASN A 70 4.54 13.04 -19.71
C ASN A 70 5.58 14.13 -19.42
N ASP A 71 6.63 13.80 -18.66
CA ASP A 71 7.58 14.76 -18.05
C ASP A 71 8.24 15.77 -19.01
N ASP A 72 8.14 15.57 -20.33
CA ASP A 72 8.80 16.39 -21.37
C ASP A 72 8.26 17.84 -21.54
N ASN A 73 7.20 18.24 -20.83
CA ASN A 73 6.57 19.56 -20.99
C ASN A 73 6.38 20.34 -19.67
N ILE A 74 7.10 19.99 -18.61
CA ILE A 74 7.07 20.73 -17.34
C ILE A 74 8.27 21.68 -17.30
N GLU A 75 8.05 22.96 -17.60
CA GLU A 75 9.13 23.96 -17.61
C GLU A 75 9.41 24.53 -16.21
N LYS A 76 8.42 24.52 -15.30
CA LYS A 76 8.56 25.08 -13.93
C LYS A 76 7.92 24.16 -12.89
N SER A 77 8.50 24.13 -11.69
CA SER A 77 7.98 23.36 -10.56
C SER A 77 6.61 23.82 -10.06
N GLU A 78 6.25 25.08 -10.30
CA GLU A 78 4.96 25.69 -9.95
C GLU A 78 3.79 25.14 -10.78
N ASP A 79 4.10 24.60 -11.96
CA ASP A 79 3.13 24.00 -12.88
C ASP A 79 2.72 22.59 -12.45
N VAL A 80 3.41 22.02 -11.46
CA VAL A 80 3.20 20.66 -10.94
C VAL A 80 2.45 20.68 -9.62
N LEU A 81 1.44 19.83 -9.49
CA LEU A 81 0.62 19.72 -8.31
C LEU A 81 1.11 18.59 -7.39
N TRP A 82 2.02 18.94 -6.50
CA TRP A 82 2.54 18.06 -5.45
C TRP A 82 2.67 18.82 -4.13
N ILE A 83 2.63 18.11 -3.01
CA ILE A 83 2.84 18.67 -1.67
C ILE A 83 4.15 18.12 -1.11
N PRO A 84 5.18 18.95 -0.90
CA PRO A 84 6.43 18.48 -0.30
C PRO A 84 6.22 17.94 1.13
N PRO A 85 7.08 16.99 1.57
CA PRO A 85 7.03 16.49 2.94
C PRO A 85 7.22 17.61 3.97
N GLY A 86 6.44 17.59 5.05
CA GLY A 86 6.59 18.53 6.18
C GLY A 86 5.97 19.92 5.98
N VAL A 87 5.37 20.21 4.82
CA VAL A 87 4.60 21.45 4.61
C VAL A 87 3.16 21.26 5.08
N GLU A 88 2.60 22.29 5.72
CA GLU A 88 1.19 22.32 6.12
C GLU A 88 0.33 22.13 4.88
N LYS A 89 -0.29 20.95 4.80
CA LYS A 89 -1.02 20.52 3.62
C LYS A 89 -2.27 21.40 3.52
N ARG A 90 -2.36 22.26 2.50
CA ARG A 90 -3.56 23.02 2.14
C ARG A 90 -4.65 22.10 1.58
N ARG A 91 -5.08 21.13 2.40
CA ARG A 91 -6.01 20.03 2.08
C ARG A 91 -7.37 20.52 1.65
N GLU A 92 -7.76 21.71 2.06
CA GLU A 92 -9.04 22.30 1.71
C GLU A 92 -9.14 22.60 0.21
N ARG A 93 -8.00 22.63 -0.50
CA ARG A 93 -7.96 22.89 -1.93
C ARG A 93 -8.09 21.60 -2.72
N TYR A 94 -8.76 21.71 -3.85
CA TYR A 94 -8.77 20.67 -4.87
C TYR A 94 -7.32 20.36 -5.32
N PRO A 95 -6.98 19.08 -5.59
CA PRO A 95 -7.79 17.87 -5.46
C PRO A 95 -7.76 17.26 -4.05
N PHE A 96 -6.93 17.80 -3.16
CA PHE A 96 -6.57 17.14 -1.91
C PHE A 96 -7.77 16.95 -0.99
N SER A 97 -8.72 17.88 -0.94
CA SER A 97 -9.93 17.72 -0.11
C SER A 97 -10.68 16.46 -0.48
N LEU A 98 -10.95 16.27 -1.77
CA LEU A 98 -11.63 15.10 -2.31
C LEU A 98 -10.83 13.81 -2.08
N LEU A 99 -9.51 13.84 -2.27
CA LEU A 99 -8.64 12.68 -2.05
C LEU A 99 -8.63 12.25 -0.58
N TRP A 100 -8.55 13.21 0.35
CA TRP A 100 -8.51 12.92 1.78
C TRP A 100 -9.87 12.47 2.33
N ASP A 101 -10.98 13.02 1.81
CA ASP A 101 -12.33 12.53 2.13
C ASP A 101 -12.52 11.11 1.61
N ARG A 102 -12.14 10.83 0.36
CA ARG A 102 -12.21 9.48 -0.21
C ARG A 102 -11.29 8.49 0.51
N ALA A 103 -10.13 8.93 0.99
CA ALA A 103 -9.22 8.10 1.79
C ALA A 103 -9.89 7.64 3.09
N ARG A 104 -10.65 8.51 3.76
CA ARG A 104 -11.41 8.14 4.96
C ARG A 104 -12.41 7.03 4.66
N GLU A 105 -13.09 7.08 3.52
CA GLU A 105 -14.04 6.05 3.11
C GLU A 105 -13.35 4.73 2.79
N LEU A 106 -12.21 4.74 2.08
CA LEU A 106 -11.48 3.52 1.73
C LEU A 106 -10.81 2.83 2.93
N LEU A 107 -10.52 3.59 3.99
CA LEU A 107 -9.97 3.05 5.23
C LEU A 107 -11.01 2.33 6.09
N ASP A 108 -12.30 2.39 5.73
CA ASP A 108 -13.32 1.46 6.26
C ASP A 108 -13.17 0.08 5.61
N CYS A 109 -12.06 -0.60 5.93
CA CYS A 109 -11.70 -1.92 5.45
C CYS A 109 -11.37 -2.87 6.62
N ASP A 110 -11.23 -4.16 6.35
CA ASP A 110 -10.82 -5.13 7.39
C ASP A 110 -9.29 -5.12 7.59
N ILE A 111 -8.53 -4.91 6.52
CA ILE A 111 -7.07 -4.95 6.52
C ILE A 111 -6.51 -3.77 5.71
N LEU A 112 -5.76 -2.91 6.38
CA LEU A 112 -4.86 -1.96 5.73
C LEU A 112 -3.44 -2.54 5.69
N ARG A 113 -2.85 -2.61 4.50
CA ARG A 113 -1.45 -3.01 4.31
C ARG A 113 -0.60 -1.80 4.02
N VAL A 114 0.36 -1.53 4.91
CA VAL A 114 1.31 -0.43 4.78
C VAL A 114 2.62 -0.99 4.24
N VAL A 115 2.92 -0.71 2.98
CA VAL A 115 4.10 -1.23 2.28
C VAL A 115 5.16 -0.14 2.18
N GLY A 116 6.37 -0.40 2.69
CA GLY A 116 7.54 0.47 2.50
C GLY A 116 7.40 1.91 3.01
N CYS A 117 6.42 2.19 3.88
CA CYS A 117 6.18 3.52 4.44
C CYS A 117 6.70 3.57 5.88
N SER A 118 7.46 4.61 6.22
CA SER A 118 7.93 4.87 7.58
C SER A 118 6.86 5.44 8.52
N VAL A 119 5.64 5.69 8.01
CA VAL A 119 4.54 6.35 8.72
C VAL A 119 5.08 7.53 9.55
N SER A 120 5.66 8.52 8.88
CA SER A 120 6.38 9.60 9.56
C SER A 120 5.44 10.52 10.35
N ARG A 121 5.96 11.10 11.45
CA ARG A 121 5.28 12.19 12.19
C ARG A 121 5.01 13.41 11.32
N ASN A 122 5.82 13.59 10.26
CA ASN A 122 5.65 14.65 9.28
C ASN A 122 4.34 14.50 8.47
N ASP A 123 3.72 13.32 8.53
CA ASP A 123 2.39 13.04 7.99
C ASP A 123 1.35 12.87 9.10
N TRP A 124 1.37 13.76 10.10
CA TRP A 124 0.46 13.75 11.26
C TRP A 124 -1.00 13.47 10.91
N HIS A 125 -1.47 14.00 9.79
CA HIS A 125 -2.84 13.77 9.38
C HIS A 125 -3.14 12.35 8.89
N LEU A 126 -2.18 11.66 8.28
CA LEU A 126 -2.34 10.23 7.96
C LEU A 126 -2.45 9.45 9.28
N VAL A 127 -1.55 9.74 10.23
CA VAL A 127 -1.58 9.14 11.57
C VAL A 127 -2.92 9.40 12.27
N SER A 128 -3.40 10.64 12.23
CA SER A 128 -4.70 11.04 12.79
C SER A 128 -5.85 10.31 12.11
N LEU A 129 -5.81 10.13 10.79
CA LEU A 129 -6.81 9.39 10.04
C LEU A 129 -6.82 7.90 10.41
N LEU A 130 -5.64 7.27 10.52
CA LEU A 130 -5.50 5.89 10.96
C LEU A 130 -6.01 5.70 12.38
N TYR A 131 -5.67 6.62 13.29
CA TYR A 131 -6.13 6.60 14.68
C TYR A 131 -7.64 6.71 14.77
N THR A 132 -8.20 7.67 14.04
CA THR A 132 -9.65 7.90 13.98
C THR A 132 -10.35 6.67 13.43
N THR A 133 -9.84 6.08 12.35
CA THR A 133 -10.40 4.87 11.75
C THR A 133 -10.39 3.71 12.74
N GLN A 134 -9.28 3.44 13.40
CA GLN A 134 -9.16 2.31 14.33
C GLN A 134 -9.98 2.50 15.62
N LYS A 135 -10.02 3.72 16.17
CA LYS A 135 -10.73 4.03 17.44
C LYS A 135 -12.22 4.26 17.27
N LEU A 136 -12.62 4.93 16.19
CA LEU A 136 -14.02 5.23 15.90
C LEU A 136 -14.66 4.17 15.00
N ASN A 137 -14.03 3.00 14.83
CA ASN A 137 -14.64 1.84 14.18
C ASN A 137 -15.84 1.34 15.02
N THR A 138 -16.95 2.05 14.87
CA THR A 138 -18.23 1.82 15.55
C THR A 138 -18.85 0.49 15.15
N ALA A 139 -18.45 -0.07 14.01
CA ALA A 139 -18.92 -1.35 13.50
C ALA A 139 -18.38 -2.57 14.29
N LYS A 140 -17.45 -2.37 15.24
CA LYS A 140 -16.74 -3.44 16.00
C LYS A 140 -16.07 -4.48 15.09
N LYS A 141 -15.82 -4.14 13.83
CA LYS A 141 -15.10 -5.02 12.90
C LYS A 141 -13.60 -4.92 13.19
N PRO A 142 -12.85 -6.02 13.10
CA PRO A 142 -11.41 -5.97 13.28
C PRO A 142 -10.77 -5.15 12.15
N TYR A 143 -10.23 -3.98 12.48
CA TYR A 143 -9.40 -3.16 11.60
C TYR A 143 -7.92 -3.45 11.88
N ILE A 144 -7.28 -4.19 10.98
CA ILE A 144 -5.89 -4.62 11.13
C ILE A 144 -5.00 -3.77 10.25
N ILE A 145 -3.96 -3.16 10.84
CA ILE A 145 -2.90 -2.50 10.08
C ILE A 145 -1.69 -3.44 10.02
N GLU A 146 -1.42 -4.03 8.87
CA GLU A 146 -0.26 -4.89 8.63
C GLU A 146 0.91 -4.07 8.07
N LEU A 147 2.06 -4.14 8.71
CA LEU A 147 3.29 -3.47 8.27
C LEU A 147 4.10 -4.43 7.39
N ILE A 148 4.14 -4.14 6.09
CA ILE A 148 5.00 -4.84 5.12
C ILE A 148 6.25 -3.99 4.94
N ASN A 149 7.14 -4.08 5.91
CA ASN A 149 8.39 -3.33 5.98
C ASN A 149 9.47 -4.16 6.69
N TYR A 150 10.73 -3.73 6.63
CA TYR A 150 11.80 -4.30 7.45
C TYR A 150 11.37 -4.35 8.90
N PHE A 151 11.64 -5.47 9.57
CA PHE A 151 11.13 -5.76 10.89
C PHE A 151 11.50 -4.68 11.92
N ASP A 152 12.76 -4.24 11.91
CA ASP A 152 13.24 -3.18 12.81
C ASP A 152 12.57 -1.82 12.51
N ALA A 153 12.35 -1.50 11.23
CA ALA A 153 11.60 -0.31 10.85
C ALA A 153 10.13 -0.39 11.28
N GLY A 154 9.52 -1.58 11.21
CA GLY A 154 8.18 -1.85 11.74
C GLY A 154 8.11 -1.65 13.25
N LYS A 155 9.11 -2.13 14.00
CA LYS A 155 9.20 -1.92 15.46
C LYS A 155 9.29 -0.43 15.81
N LEU A 156 10.09 0.34 15.07
CA LEU A 156 10.18 1.79 15.26
C LEU A 156 8.82 2.49 15.04
N ILE A 157 8.00 2.02 14.10
CA ILE A 157 6.65 2.55 13.87
C ILE A 157 5.73 2.18 15.05
N GLU A 158 5.76 0.92 15.49
CA GLU A 158 4.98 0.43 16.64
C GLU A 158 5.28 1.23 17.91
N ASP A 159 6.56 1.41 18.23
CA ASP A 159 7.04 2.17 19.38
C ASP A 159 6.72 3.67 19.27
N GLY A 160 6.76 4.20 18.05
CA GLY A 160 6.47 5.61 17.76
C GLY A 160 5.00 5.99 17.94
N TYR A 161 4.09 5.01 17.85
CA TYR A 161 2.64 5.21 17.87
C TYR A 161 1.93 4.14 18.72
N PRO A 162 2.17 4.08 20.04
CA PRO A 162 1.65 3.03 20.93
C PRO A 162 0.11 3.01 21.06
N TYR A 163 -0.55 4.06 20.58
CA TYR A 163 -2.00 4.20 20.57
C TYR A 163 -2.66 3.61 19.32
N LEU A 164 -1.87 3.16 18.34
CA LEU A 164 -2.29 2.41 17.16
C LEU A 164 -1.88 0.94 17.34
N SER A 165 -2.77 0.04 16.97
CA SER A 165 -2.46 -1.39 16.90
C SER A 165 -1.99 -1.74 15.49
N PHE A 166 -0.72 -2.05 15.37
CA PHE A 166 -0.11 -2.60 14.16
C PHE A 166 0.15 -4.09 14.33
N ARG A 167 0.32 -4.75 13.18
CA ARG A 167 0.86 -6.10 13.06
C ARG A 167 2.15 -6.02 12.27
N ASN A 168 3.28 -6.21 12.94
CA ASN A 168 4.58 -6.29 12.30
C ASN A 168 4.66 -7.48 11.32
N ILE A 169 5.60 -7.44 10.37
CA ILE A 169 5.80 -8.50 9.37
C ILE A 169 6.00 -9.89 10.01
N SER A 170 6.65 -9.96 11.17
CA SER A 170 6.89 -11.21 11.93
C SER A 170 5.63 -11.81 12.55
N GLN A 171 4.54 -11.04 12.63
CA GLN A 171 3.26 -11.43 13.23
C GLN A 171 2.20 -11.77 12.17
N ILE A 172 2.47 -11.51 10.88
CA ILE A 172 1.57 -11.87 9.79
C ILE A 172 1.57 -13.40 9.62
N PRO A 173 0.42 -14.09 9.77
CA PRO A 173 0.38 -15.55 9.81
C PRO A 173 1.01 -16.22 8.59
N GLU A 174 0.72 -15.70 7.40
CA GLU A 174 1.20 -16.28 6.13
C GLU A 174 2.73 -16.15 5.99
N VAL A 175 3.31 -15.04 6.51
CA VAL A 175 4.76 -14.85 6.55
C VAL A 175 5.41 -15.81 7.54
N ARG A 176 4.83 -15.97 8.73
CA ARG A 176 5.33 -16.93 9.73
C ARG A 176 5.36 -18.33 9.17
N ASP A 177 4.26 -18.79 8.57
CA ASP A 177 4.16 -20.12 7.96
C ASP A 177 5.21 -20.32 6.86
N TYR A 178 5.39 -19.31 6.01
CA TYR A 178 6.40 -19.30 4.95
C TYR A 178 7.82 -19.42 5.52
N LEU A 179 8.17 -18.66 6.55
CA LEU A 179 9.50 -18.71 7.18
C LEU A 179 9.73 -20.05 7.89
N ILE A 180 8.74 -20.56 8.62
CA ILE A 180 8.83 -21.87 9.31
C ILE A 180 9.12 -22.98 8.30
N LYS A 181 8.44 -22.94 7.15
CA LYS A 181 8.58 -23.95 6.08
C LYS A 181 9.91 -23.81 5.35
N SER A 182 10.27 -22.58 4.94
CA SER A 182 11.46 -22.30 4.13
C SER A 182 12.76 -22.52 4.90
N TYR A 183 12.76 -22.26 6.21
CA TYR A 183 13.95 -22.36 7.07
C TYR A 183 13.90 -23.55 8.03
N SER A 184 12.95 -24.48 7.84
CA SER A 184 12.81 -25.71 8.61
C SER A 184 12.81 -25.49 10.14
N LEU A 185 12.19 -24.40 10.61
CA LEU A 185 12.13 -24.05 12.04
C LEU A 185 11.14 -24.93 12.85
N LYS A 186 10.79 -26.11 12.35
CA LYS A 186 9.61 -26.93 12.72
C LYS A 186 9.65 -27.61 14.09
N HIS A 187 10.68 -27.37 14.91
CA HIS A 187 10.90 -28.07 16.18
C HIS A 187 11.20 -27.15 17.37
N LYS A 188 10.84 -25.86 17.30
CA LYS A 188 11.03 -24.89 18.38
C LYS A 188 9.72 -24.66 19.12
N GLU A 189 9.77 -24.50 20.45
CA GLU A 189 8.67 -23.94 21.24
C GLU A 189 8.29 -22.55 20.71
N GLU A 190 7.02 -22.15 20.82
CA GLU A 190 6.46 -20.94 20.18
C GLU A 190 7.24 -19.66 20.49
N ASN A 191 7.69 -19.49 21.74
CA ASN A 191 8.48 -18.33 22.15
C ASN A 191 9.87 -18.30 21.49
N THR A 192 10.51 -19.47 21.39
CA THR A 192 11.82 -19.65 20.76
C THR A 192 11.72 -19.51 19.24
N LEU A 193 10.59 -19.95 18.67
CA LEU A 193 10.29 -19.79 17.25
C LEU A 193 10.08 -18.32 16.88
N SER A 194 9.30 -17.59 17.68
CA SER A 194 9.04 -16.17 17.46
C SER A 194 10.33 -15.35 17.48
N LYS A 195 11.20 -15.57 18.48
CA LYS A 195 12.52 -14.93 18.52
C LYS A 195 13.39 -15.27 17.30
N ALA A 196 13.42 -16.54 16.88
CA ALA A 196 14.18 -16.94 15.70
C ALA A 196 13.68 -16.28 14.41
N ILE A 197 12.37 -16.09 14.27
CA ILE A 197 11.76 -15.36 13.16
C ILE A 197 12.17 -13.88 13.19
N GLU A 198 12.09 -13.24 14.36
CA GLU A 198 12.51 -11.84 14.54
C GLU A 198 14.00 -11.65 14.21
N GLU A 199 14.87 -12.50 14.74
CA GLU A 199 16.32 -12.47 14.47
C GLU A 199 16.65 -12.66 12.99
N HIS A 200 15.96 -13.58 12.31
CA HIS A 200 16.12 -13.78 10.86
C HIS A 200 15.69 -12.54 10.07
N LEU A 201 14.57 -11.92 10.45
CA LEU A 201 14.05 -10.73 9.78
C LEU A 201 14.89 -9.47 10.03
N SER A 202 15.51 -9.32 11.22
CA SER A 202 16.45 -8.22 11.50
C SER A 202 17.78 -8.40 10.80
N SER A 203 18.28 -9.63 10.68
CA SER A 203 19.62 -9.91 10.16
C SER A 203 19.71 -10.04 8.65
N SER A 204 18.58 -10.24 7.97
CA SER A 204 18.55 -10.53 6.54
C SER A 204 18.29 -9.29 5.68
N ASN A 205 19.10 -9.09 4.62
CA ASN A 205 18.88 -8.04 3.61
C ASN A 205 17.80 -8.42 2.58
N MET A 206 16.76 -9.14 3.01
CA MET A 206 15.72 -9.63 2.11
C MET A 206 14.84 -8.49 1.61
N ASN A 207 14.38 -8.60 0.36
CA ASN A 207 13.30 -7.75 -0.11
C ASN A 207 12.00 -8.19 0.58
N VAL A 208 11.53 -7.38 1.53
CA VAL A 208 10.37 -7.72 2.38
C VAL A 208 9.08 -7.84 1.56
N LEU A 209 8.90 -6.99 0.56
CA LEU A 209 7.73 -7.05 -0.31
C LEU A 209 7.73 -8.36 -1.13
N ASP A 210 8.88 -8.75 -1.68
CA ASP A 210 9.05 -10.02 -2.40
C ASP A 210 8.75 -11.23 -1.48
N MET A 211 9.32 -11.25 -0.29
CA MET A 211 9.05 -12.29 0.71
C MET A 211 7.56 -12.36 1.05
N TRP A 212 6.92 -11.22 1.31
CA TRP A 212 5.49 -11.16 1.61
C TRP A 212 4.63 -11.64 0.44
N LEU A 213 4.96 -11.26 -0.81
CA LEU A 213 4.24 -11.73 -2.00
C LEU A 213 4.35 -13.25 -2.18
N LYS A 214 5.54 -13.82 -1.95
CA LYS A 214 5.76 -15.28 -1.97
C LYS A 214 4.95 -16.00 -0.89
N ALA A 215 5.02 -15.49 0.35
CA ALA A 215 4.24 -16.00 1.47
C ALA A 215 2.73 -15.96 1.17
N LYS A 216 2.23 -14.85 0.63
CA LYS A 216 0.82 -14.67 0.23
C LYS A 216 0.43 -15.66 -0.86
N GLY A 217 1.27 -15.82 -1.88
CA GLY A 217 1.04 -16.77 -2.97
C GLY A 217 0.97 -18.22 -2.50
N GLU A 218 1.93 -18.66 -1.66
CA GLU A 218 1.92 -20.01 -1.09
C GLU A 218 0.67 -20.26 -0.23
N ALA A 219 0.29 -19.29 0.60
CA ALA A 219 -0.87 -19.42 1.46
C ALA A 219 -2.19 -19.47 0.67
N LEU A 220 -2.28 -18.74 -0.45
CA LEU A 220 -3.42 -18.82 -1.37
C LEU A 220 -3.49 -20.20 -2.06
N ILE A 221 -2.36 -20.72 -2.54
CA ILE A 221 -2.26 -22.04 -3.18
C ILE A 221 -2.63 -23.15 -2.18
N ALA A 222 -2.09 -23.12 -0.97
CA ALA A 222 -2.36 -24.12 0.07
C ALA A 222 -3.85 -24.19 0.45
N ARG A 223 -4.60 -23.13 0.20
CA ARG A 223 -6.05 -23.02 0.47
C ARG A 223 -6.91 -23.21 -0.77
N ASN A 224 -6.33 -23.65 -1.90
CA ASN A 224 -7.00 -23.83 -3.18
C ASN A 224 -7.67 -22.55 -3.72
N VAL A 225 -7.14 -21.36 -3.41
CA VAL A 225 -7.61 -20.11 -4.03
C VAL A 225 -6.96 -19.98 -5.42
N GLU A 226 -7.78 -19.69 -6.42
CA GLU A 226 -7.27 -19.50 -7.78
C GLU A 226 -6.46 -18.19 -7.89
N ILE A 227 -5.17 -18.34 -8.17
CA ILE A 227 -4.25 -17.21 -8.44
C ILE A 227 -4.01 -16.98 -9.94
N SER A 228 -4.63 -17.79 -10.81
CA SER A 228 -4.60 -17.54 -12.26
C SER A 228 -5.43 -16.31 -12.59
N THR A 229 -4.85 -15.39 -13.35
CA THR A 229 -5.60 -14.32 -14.02
C THR A 229 -5.36 -14.43 -15.51
N LYS A 230 -6.15 -13.71 -16.33
CA LYS A 230 -5.96 -13.67 -17.78
C LYS A 230 -4.50 -13.37 -18.20
N LYS A 231 -3.77 -12.58 -17.40
CA LYS A 231 -2.37 -12.21 -17.65
C LYS A 231 -1.34 -13.10 -16.95
N MET A 232 -1.77 -13.97 -16.05
CA MET A 232 -0.91 -14.93 -15.33
C MET A 232 0.27 -14.34 -14.52
N ILE A 233 0.36 -13.01 -14.37
CA ILE A 233 1.51 -12.32 -13.77
C ILE A 233 1.86 -12.87 -12.38
N PHE A 234 0.91 -12.82 -11.43
CA PHE A 234 1.19 -13.28 -10.06
C PHE A 234 1.51 -14.79 -9.99
N LYS A 235 0.81 -15.61 -10.79
CA LYS A 235 1.08 -17.06 -10.88
C LYS A 235 2.48 -17.36 -11.45
N ASN A 236 2.92 -16.62 -12.46
CA ASN A 236 4.25 -16.74 -13.05
C ASN A 236 5.33 -16.32 -12.06
N TYR A 237 5.10 -15.18 -11.38
CA TYR A 237 5.96 -14.71 -10.31
C TYR A 237 6.17 -15.77 -9.20
N ILE A 238 5.09 -16.37 -8.68
CA ILE A 238 5.18 -17.41 -7.65
C ILE A 238 5.89 -18.68 -8.15
N LYS A 239 5.78 -18.99 -9.46
CA LYS A 239 6.50 -20.11 -10.09
C LYS A 239 7.95 -19.81 -10.43
N GLY A 240 8.43 -18.58 -10.25
CA GLY A 240 9.77 -18.16 -10.64
C GLY A 240 9.97 -18.10 -12.16
N VAL A 241 8.90 -17.89 -12.92
CA VAL A 241 8.99 -17.61 -14.37
C VAL A 241 9.26 -16.12 -14.54
N GLU A 242 10.24 -15.74 -15.36
CA GLU A 242 10.54 -14.33 -15.67
C GLU A 242 9.28 -13.61 -16.20
N LEU A 243 9.07 -12.38 -15.71
CA LEU A 243 7.88 -11.54 -15.96
C LEU A 243 8.05 -10.64 -17.18
#